data_AF-A0A841H5D4-F1
#
_entry.id   AF-A0A841H5D4-F1
#
_cell.length_a   1.000
_cell.length_b   1.000
_cell.length_c   1.000
_cell.angle_alpha   90.00
_cell.angle_beta   90.00
_cell.angle_gamma   90.00
#
_symmetry.space_group_name_H-M   'P 1'
#
loop_
_entity.id
_entity.type
_entity.pdbx_description
1 polymer ?
#
loop_
_entity_poly.entity_id
_entity_poly.type
_entity_poly.pdbx_seq_one_letter_code
_entity_poly.pdbx_strand_id
1 'polypeptide(L)'
;MFYISSHTASAEAFARIVRGHWQVENGLHWVKDVVQGDDACTTKAGNAPENLSLLRSLALTLYRLSGEYSIKRALRRFAHDLPRLIQLLV
;
A
#
# COMPACT_ATOMS: atom_id res chain seq x y z
N MET A 1 -17.19 20.32 5.60
CA MET A 1 -15.79 20.00 5.28
C MET A 1 -15.28 21.09 4.35
N PHE A 2 -14.19 21.78 4.70
CA PHE A 2 -13.56 22.78 3.84
C PHE A 2 -12.23 22.22 3.31
N TYR A 3 -11.88 22.57 2.08
CA TYR A 3 -10.64 22.11 1.44
C TYR A 3 -9.81 23.32 1.01
N ILE A 4 -8.49 23.22 1.16
CA ILE A 4 -7.53 24.23 0.71
C ILE A 4 -6.72 23.59 -0.41
N SER A 5 -6.65 24.23 -1.57
CA SER A 5 -5.86 23.77 -2.70
C SER A 5 -5.41 24.95 -3.54
N SER A 6 -4.20 24.88 -4.08
CA SER A 6 -3.72 25.77 -5.15
C SER A 6 -4.21 25.32 -6.54
N HIS A 7 -4.87 24.16 -6.64
CA HIS A 7 -5.33 23.61 -7.90
C HIS A 7 -6.63 24.30 -8.36
N THR A 8 -6.60 24.87 -9.55
CA THR A 8 -7.75 25.55 -10.15
C THR A 8 -8.60 24.51 -10.90
N ALA A 9 -9.74 24.15 -10.33
CA ALA A 9 -10.67 23.17 -10.92
C ALA A 9 -12.12 23.54 -10.61
N SER A 10 -13.06 23.06 -11.43
CA SER A 10 -14.49 23.16 -11.09
C SER A 10 -14.78 22.37 -9.80
N ALA A 11 -15.82 22.75 -9.06
CA ALA A 11 -16.22 22.05 -7.84
C ALA A 11 -16.44 20.55 -8.07
N GLU A 12 -17.04 20.17 -9.21
CA GLU A 12 -17.26 18.77 -9.57
C GLU A 12 -15.95 18.02 -9.83
N ALA A 13 -15.03 18.60 -10.60
CA ALA A 13 -13.73 18.00 -10.86
C ALA A 13 -12.93 17.84 -9.56
N PHE A 14 -12.92 18.87 -8.71
CA PHE A 14 -12.25 18.85 -7.42
C PHE A 14 -12.82 17.75 -6.50
N ALA A 15 -14.15 17.62 -6.43
CA ALA A 15 -14.79 16.56 -5.66
C ALA A 15 -14.42 15.15 -6.15
N ARG A 16 -14.27 14.95 -7.46
CA ARG A 16 -13.77 13.67 -8.01
C ARG A 16 -12.33 13.40 -7.61
N ILE A 17 -11.46 14.42 -7.65
CA ILE A 17 -10.05 14.29 -7.23
C ILE A 17 -9.97 13.90 -5.75
N VAL A 18 -10.69 14.60 -4.87
CA VAL A 18 -10.70 14.29 -3.43
C VAL A 18 -11.18 12.86 -3.17
N ARG A 19 -12.25 12.43 -3.84
CA ARG A 19 -12.73 11.04 -3.73
C ARG A 19 -11.72 10.03 -4.30
N GLY A 20 -11.02 10.37 -5.37
CA GLY A 20 -9.95 9.55 -5.94
C GLY A 20 -8.77 9.40 -4.97
N HIS A 21 -8.44 10.45 -4.22
CA HIS A 21 -7.34 10.42 -3.25
C HIS A 21 -7.58 9.42 -2.12
N TRP A 22 -8.85 9.19 -1.72
CA TRP A 22 -9.23 8.15 -0.74
C TRP A 22 -8.79 6.72 -1.13
N GLN A 23 -8.46 6.48 -2.40
CA GLN A 23 -7.89 5.21 -2.83
C GLN A 23 -6.50 4.94 -2.21
N VAL A 24 -5.77 5.97 -1.78
CA VAL A 24 -4.51 5.79 -1.04
C VAL A 24 -4.77 5.14 0.31
N GLU A 25 -5.77 5.63 1.05
CA GLU A 25 -6.10 5.09 2.36
C GLU A 25 -6.58 3.63 2.26
N ASN A 26 -7.56 3.39 1.39
CA ASN A 26 -8.12 2.04 1.21
C ASN A 26 -7.14 1.07 0.55
N GLY A 27 -6.33 1.55 -0.40
CA GLY A 27 -5.45 0.72 -1.21
C GLY A 27 -4.08 0.48 -0.57
N LEU A 28 -3.51 1.47 0.12
CA LEU A 28 -2.17 1.40 0.70
C LEU A 28 -2.25 1.22 2.22
N HIS A 29 -2.77 2.22 2.95
CA HIS A 29 -2.72 2.25 4.41
C HIS A 29 -3.46 1.08 5.04
N TRP A 30 -4.75 0.92 4.73
CA TRP A 30 -5.56 -0.18 5.28
C TRP A 30 -4.95 -1.57 5.02
N VAL A 31 -4.36 -1.77 3.82
CA VAL A 31 -3.71 -3.04 3.48
C VAL A 31 -2.45 -3.26 4.33
N LYS A 32 -1.63 -2.23 4.53
CA LYS A 32 -0.45 -2.32 5.39
C LYS A 32 -0.86 -2.61 6.84
N ASP A 33 -1.82 -1.85 7.35
CA ASP A 33 -2.23 -1.89 8.75
C ASP A 33 -2.90 -3.23 9.09
N VAL A 34 -3.86 -3.66 8.27
CA VAL A 34 -4.72 -4.81 8.56
C VAL A 34 -4.22 -6.11 7.94
N VAL A 35 -3.77 -6.10 6.68
CA VAL A 35 -3.36 -7.33 5.99
C VAL A 35 -1.91 -7.68 6.27
N GLN A 36 -1.02 -6.68 6.36
CA GLN A 36 0.40 -6.87 6.65
C GLN A 36 0.76 -6.62 8.13
N GLY A 37 -0.20 -6.20 8.95
CA GLY A 37 -0.06 -6.06 10.40
C GLY A 37 0.90 -4.94 10.82
N ASP A 38 0.95 -3.83 10.08
CA ASP A 38 1.84 -2.71 10.39
C ASP A 38 1.50 -2.09 11.76
N ASP A 39 0.22 -1.83 12.03
CA ASP A 39 -0.27 -1.28 13.31
C ASP A 39 0.06 -2.14 14.54
N ALA A 40 0.06 -3.46 14.37
CA ALA A 40 0.37 -4.40 15.45
C ALA A 40 1.90 -4.61 15.63
N CYS A 41 2.73 -4.04 14.75
CA CYS A 41 4.17 -4.25 14.75
C CYS A 41 4.84 -3.45 15.88
N THR A 42 5.52 -4.15 16.80
CA THR A 42 6.20 -3.52 17.96
C THR A 42 7.69 -3.32 17.74
N THR A 43 8.19 -3.53 16.53
CA THR A 43 9.59 -3.32 16.15
C THR A 43 9.96 -1.84 16.31
N LYS A 44 11.01 -1.55 17.09
CA LYS A 44 11.44 -0.17 17.41
C LYS A 44 12.96 0.05 17.33
N ALA A 45 13.74 -0.97 16.99
CA ALA A 45 15.19 -0.91 17.05
C ALA A 45 15.79 -0.18 15.84
N GLY A 46 16.49 0.93 16.06
CA GLY A 46 17.17 1.70 15.02
C GLY A 46 16.25 2.00 13.82
N ASN A 47 16.72 1.71 12.61
CA ASN A 47 15.98 1.95 11.36
C ASN A 47 15.01 0.82 11.00
N ALA A 48 14.80 -0.17 11.87
CA ALA A 48 13.93 -1.31 11.57
C ALA A 48 12.47 -0.92 11.25
N PRO A 49 11.82 0.06 11.92
CA PRO A 49 10.45 0.47 11.58
C PRO A 49 10.35 1.02 10.15
N GLU A 50 11.28 1.89 9.76
CA GLU A 50 11.31 2.50 8.43
C GLU A 50 11.61 1.45 7.35
N ASN A 51 12.64 0.63 7.55
CA ASN A 51 13.01 -0.44 6.62
C ASN A 51 11.85 -1.42 6.41
N LEU A 52 11.14 -1.78 7.48
CA LEU A 52 10.00 -2.71 7.38
C LEU A 52 8.81 -2.07 6.65
N SER A 53 8.53 -0.79 6.90
CA SER A 53 7.50 -0.03 6.18
C SER A 53 7.80 0.06 4.67
N LEU A 54 9.07 0.27 4.30
CA LEU A 54 9.54 0.25 2.91
C LEU A 54 9.38 -1.13 2.27
N LEU A 55 9.82 -2.19 2.95
CA LEU A 55 9.69 -3.57 2.47
C LEU A 55 8.22 -3.99 2.29
N ARG A 56 7.34 -3.61 3.23
CA ARG A 56 5.89 -3.83 3.15
C ARG A 56 5.28 -3.16 1.91
N SER A 57 5.70 -1.94 1.63
CA SER A 57 5.26 -1.16 0.46
C SER A 57 5.78 -1.78 -0.84
N LEU A 58 7.04 -2.23 -0.87
CA LEU A 58 7.62 -2.95 -2.01
C LEU A 58 6.86 -4.26 -2.27
N ALA A 59 6.65 -5.07 -1.23
CA ALA A 59 5.92 -6.32 -1.34
C ALA A 59 4.50 -6.10 -1.86
N LEU A 60 3.80 -5.06 -1.39
CA LEU A 60 2.46 -4.71 -1.90
C LEU A 60 2.48 -4.39 -3.40
N THR A 61 3.47 -3.65 -3.87
CA THR A 61 3.66 -3.38 -5.30
C THR A 61 3.85 -4.69 -6.08
N LEU A 62 4.73 -5.57 -5.62
CA LEU A 62 4.98 -6.87 -6.27
C LEU A 62 3.74 -7.77 -6.27
N TYR A 63 2.96 -7.76 -5.18
CA TYR A 63 1.69 -8.49 -5.12
C TYR A 63 0.72 -8.01 -6.20
N ARG A 64 0.65 -6.71 -6.46
CA ARG A 64 -0.19 -6.17 -7.55
C ARG A 64 0.34 -6.55 -8.93
N LEU A 65 1.66 -6.51 -9.12
CA LEU A 65 2.30 -6.91 -10.38
C LEU A 65 2.14 -8.39 -10.69
N SER A 66 2.00 -9.23 -9.66
CA SER A 66 1.77 -10.67 -9.84
C SER A 66 0.44 -11.03 -10.51
N GLY A 67 -0.47 -10.06 -10.67
CA GLY A 67 -1.82 -10.28 -11.22
C GLY A 67 -2.81 -10.91 -10.22
N GLU A 68 -2.40 -11.08 -8.96
CA GLU A 68 -3.27 -11.61 -7.91
C GLU A 68 -4.34 -10.58 -7.53
N TYR A 69 -5.62 -10.96 -7.68
CA TYR A 69 -6.76 -10.10 -7.34
C TYR A 69 -6.88 -9.78 -5.84
N SER A 70 -6.34 -10.66 -4.97
CA SER A 70 -6.42 -10.50 -3.52
C SER A 70 -5.03 -10.41 -2.92
N ILE A 71 -4.74 -9.30 -2.23
CA ILE A 71 -3.48 -9.11 -1.52
C ILE A 71 -3.27 -10.19 -0.45
N LYS A 72 -4.33 -10.61 0.24
CA LYS A 72 -4.26 -11.70 1.23
C LYS A 72 -3.87 -13.04 0.59
N ARG A 73 -4.31 -13.28 -0.65
CA ARG A 73 -3.92 -14.49 -1.42
C ARG A 73 -2.49 -14.40 -1.91
N ALA A 74 -2.08 -13.24 -2.43
CA ALA A 74 -0.70 -12.98 -2.82
C ALA A 74 0.26 -13.18 -1.64
N LEU A 75 -0.05 -12.61 -0.48
CA LEU A 75 0.74 -12.78 0.74
C LEU A 75 0.94 -14.26 1.08
N ARG A 76 -0.13 -15.07 1.11
CA ARG A 76 -0.01 -16.51 1.39
C ARG A 76 0.80 -17.26 0.33
N ARG A 77 0.63 -16.91 -0.94
CA ARG A 77 1.35 -17.53 -2.06
C ARG A 77 2.85 -17.27 -1.96
N PHE A 78 3.23 -16.01 -1.79
CA PHE A 78 4.62 -15.59 -1.83
C PHE A 78 5.33 -15.74 -0.48
N ALA A 79 4.62 -15.93 0.63
CA ALA A 79 5.21 -16.32 1.91
C ALA A 79 5.99 -17.65 1.82
N HIS A 80 5.67 -18.51 0.85
CA HIS A 80 6.36 -19.78 0.61
C HIS A 80 7.12 -19.83 -0.72
N ASP A 81 7.15 -18.73 -1.47
CA ASP A 81 7.78 -18.66 -2.79
C ASP A 81 8.38 -17.27 -3.05
N LEU A 82 9.35 -16.91 -2.20
CA LEU A 82 10.09 -15.66 -2.32
C LEU A 82 10.86 -15.53 -3.65
N PRO A 83 11.49 -16.59 -4.21
CA PRO A 83 12.14 -16.49 -5.52
C PRO A 83 11.19 -16.03 -6.62
N ARG A 84 9.95 -16.55 -6.65
CA ARG A 84 8.95 -16.11 -7.62
C ARG A 84 8.52 -14.66 -7.42
N LEU A 85 8.45 -14.19 -6.18
CA LEU A 85 8.16 -12.79 -5.88
C LEU A 85 9.29 -11.87 -6.37
N ILE A 86 10.54 -12.28 -6.15
CA ILE A 86 11.74 -11.51 -6.55
C ILE A 86 11.85 -11.42 -8.08
N GLN A 87 11.41 -12.45 -8.82
CA GLN A 87 11.36 -12.40 -10.29
C GLN A 87 10.49 -11.25 -10.83
N LEU A 88 9.62 -10.64 -10.03
CA LEU A 88 8.80 -9.50 -10.43
C LEU A 88 9.51 -8.14 -10.26
N LEU A 89 10.75 -8.12 -9.73
CA LEU A 89 11.55 -6.91 -9.54
C LEU A 89 12.39 -6.51 -10.78
N VAL A 90 12.51 -7.41 -11.77
CA VAL A 90 13.34 -7.29 -12.97
C VAL A 90 12.54 -7.61 -14.23
#